data_AF-A0A938L7B1-F1
#
_entry.id   AF-A0A938L7B1-F1
#
_cell.length_a   1.000
_cell.length_b   1.000
_cell.length_c   1.000
_cell.angle_alpha   90.00
_cell.angle_beta   90.00
_cell.angle_gamma   90.00
#
_symmetry.space_group_name_H-M   'P 1'
#
loop_
_entity.id
_entity.type
_entity.pdbx_description
1 polymer ?
#
loop_
_entity_poly.entity_id
_entity_poly.type
_entity_poly.pdbx_seq_one_letter_code
_entity_poly.pdbx_strand_id
1 'polypeptide(L)'
;MPNNTPLPFAGRNIMPDYTPIYVPHSVVLAWARAFVAAGISVIPISKDGEKAPAGHLLPMHTSIPGADPHRSWSPFQTRLPTTDELECWYCRGAIPYGLGVVCGTVSGGLEAIDVDVPDLIQPWLDQVSQAAPDVLDRLVLVQTPRPGLHAFFRCPVIEGSTILAHGMVPDGNGIPQIKTLVETRGERSYVTTFPSPPECHKSMRMYQYMTPRTLLDVATISESEREVLHAISRSFNQIPAAENKNRLESDSKTTALATGMRPGDLFNARADWPELLERHGWSFVIEGGGGVSFWRRPGKSSGTSASLDYAGCERLFVFSSSAAPLEQNKSYSRFEFFAAMEHHGDFAAAAAALSAAGYRPPELPYGARSRGVATGAGRPYRDRGAAYRATRRH
;
A
#
# COMPACT_ATOMS: atom_id res chain seq x y z
N MET A 1 6.33 -31.52 -17.32
CA MET A 1 6.71 -31.14 -15.95
C MET A 1 8.04 -30.39 -16.06
N PRO A 2 8.08 -29.04 -16.01
CA PRO A 2 9.37 -28.35 -15.98
C PRO A 2 10.07 -28.66 -14.65
N ASN A 3 11.37 -28.98 -14.73
CA ASN A 3 12.19 -29.48 -13.64
C ASN A 3 12.17 -28.57 -12.40
N ASN A 4 11.74 -29.15 -11.28
CA ASN A 4 11.91 -28.61 -9.92
C ASN A 4 13.38 -28.77 -9.52
N THR A 5 14.20 -27.75 -9.79
CA THR A 5 15.52 -27.64 -9.15
C THR A 5 15.37 -26.70 -7.95
N PRO A 6 15.39 -27.19 -6.71
CA PRO A 6 15.33 -26.33 -5.53
C PRO A 6 16.65 -25.57 -5.39
N LEU A 7 16.57 -24.24 -5.28
CA LEU A 7 17.71 -23.41 -4.89
C LEU A 7 17.89 -23.46 -3.37
N PRO A 8 19.13 -23.60 -2.85
CA PRO A 8 19.37 -23.76 -1.43
C PRO A 8 19.31 -22.40 -0.72
N PHE A 9 18.47 -22.30 0.32
CA PHE A 9 18.58 -21.24 1.32
C PHE A 9 19.28 -21.77 2.56
N ALA A 10 20.51 -21.29 2.78
CA ALA A 10 21.12 -21.21 4.11
C ALA A 10 22.09 -20.03 4.11
N GLY A 11 21.96 -19.18 5.12
CA GLY A 11 22.50 -17.82 5.15
C GLY A 11 23.97 -17.68 4.77
N ARG A 12 24.23 -16.69 3.91
CA ARG A 12 25.43 -15.86 3.88
C ARG A 12 25.12 -14.61 3.07
N ASN A 13 25.44 -13.47 3.66
CA ASN A 13 25.35 -12.16 3.05
C ASN A 13 26.42 -12.08 1.94
N ILE A 14 26.05 -12.46 0.71
CA ILE A 14 26.81 -12.23 -0.52
C ILE A 14 25.77 -11.97 -1.60
N MET A 15 25.55 -10.70 -1.96
CA MET A 15 24.90 -10.35 -3.23
C MET A 15 25.85 -10.86 -4.33
N PRO A 16 25.53 -11.95 -5.06
CA PRO A 16 26.41 -12.39 -6.12
C PRO A 16 26.24 -11.42 -7.30
N ASP A 17 27.34 -11.14 -8.00
CA ASP A 17 27.35 -10.37 -9.24
C ASP A 17 26.20 -10.84 -10.15
N TYR A 18 25.23 -9.95 -10.38
CA TYR A 18 24.02 -10.24 -11.14
C TYR A 18 24.39 -10.41 -12.61
N THR A 19 24.62 -11.66 -13.03
CA THR A 19 24.62 -12.00 -14.46
C THR A 19 23.16 -12.04 -14.89
N PRO A 20 22.70 -11.20 -15.84
CA PRO A 20 21.31 -11.21 -16.25
C PRO A 20 20.97 -12.58 -16.86
N ILE A 21 20.13 -13.34 -16.16
CA ILE A 21 19.57 -14.60 -16.67
C ILE A 21 18.66 -14.24 -17.83
N TYR A 22 19.05 -14.60 -19.04
CA TYR A 22 18.18 -14.51 -20.21
C TYR A 22 17.01 -15.48 -20.03
N VAL A 23 15.78 -14.97 -20.04
CA VAL A 23 14.55 -15.79 -20.05
C VAL A 23 14.09 -15.91 -21.50
N PRO A 24 14.05 -17.11 -22.11
CA PRO A 24 13.55 -17.26 -23.46
C PRO A 24 12.04 -17.03 -23.56
N HIS A 25 11.57 -16.51 -24.70
CA HIS A 25 10.13 -16.39 -25.00
C HIS A 25 9.35 -17.69 -24.81
N SER A 26 9.96 -18.83 -25.17
CA SER A 26 9.35 -20.15 -25.02
C SER A 26 9.08 -20.51 -23.55
N VAL A 27 9.90 -20.03 -22.61
CA VAL A 27 9.68 -20.22 -21.17
C VAL A 27 8.48 -19.41 -20.71
N VAL A 28 8.41 -18.12 -21.09
CA VAL A 28 7.28 -17.26 -20.72
C VAL A 28 5.97 -17.81 -21.32
N LEU A 29 5.99 -18.24 -22.58
CA LEU A 29 4.85 -18.88 -23.24
C LEU A 29 4.40 -20.17 -22.54
N ALA A 30 5.35 -21.02 -22.16
CA ALA A 30 5.04 -22.27 -21.45
C ALA A 30 4.33 -22.01 -20.11
N TRP A 31 4.80 -21.02 -19.35
CA TRP A 31 4.16 -20.60 -18.10
C TRP A 31 2.80 -19.94 -18.32
N ALA A 32 2.68 -19.06 -19.33
CA ALA A 32 1.40 -18.44 -19.67
C ALA A 32 0.33 -19.49 -20.02
N ARG A 33 0.71 -20.51 -20.81
CA ARG A 33 -0.15 -21.66 -21.11
C ARG A 33 -0.53 -22.46 -19.86
N ALA A 34 0.43 -22.72 -18.98
CA ALA A 34 0.19 -23.45 -17.75
C ALA A 34 -0.78 -22.69 -16.81
N PHE A 35 -0.62 -21.37 -16.68
CA PHE A 35 -1.53 -20.52 -15.90
C PHE A 35 -2.94 -20.52 -16.48
N VAL A 36 -3.08 -20.35 -17.79
CA VAL A 36 -4.40 -20.40 -18.45
C VAL A 36 -5.06 -21.78 -18.27
N ALA A 37 -4.30 -22.87 -18.41
CA ALA A 37 -4.79 -24.22 -18.16
C ALA A 37 -5.22 -24.44 -16.69
N ALA A 38 -4.59 -23.75 -15.75
CA ALA A 38 -4.97 -23.73 -14.33
C ALA A 38 -6.10 -22.72 -14.01
N GLY A 39 -6.71 -22.12 -15.03
CA GLY A 39 -7.79 -21.15 -14.88
C GLY A 39 -7.32 -19.83 -14.29
N ILE A 40 -6.09 -19.39 -14.58
CA ILE A 40 -5.55 -18.08 -14.24
C ILE A 40 -5.44 -17.26 -15.53
N SER A 41 -6.15 -16.13 -15.58
CA SER A 41 -6.07 -15.20 -16.71
C SER A 41 -4.75 -14.43 -16.68
N VAL A 42 -4.16 -14.23 -17.86
CA VAL A 42 -2.85 -13.61 -18.00
C VAL A 42 -2.84 -12.53 -19.08
N ILE A 43 -1.89 -11.60 -18.96
CA ILE A 43 -1.68 -10.50 -19.91
C ILE A 43 -0.18 -10.30 -20.19
N PRO A 44 0.20 -9.83 -21.38
CA PRO A 44 1.58 -9.51 -21.71
C PRO A 44 1.99 -8.19 -21.04
N ILE A 45 3.17 -8.17 -20.41
CA ILE A 45 3.74 -6.96 -19.78
C ILE A 45 4.83 -6.38 -20.67
N SER A 46 4.87 -5.06 -20.77
CA SER A 46 5.84 -4.31 -21.56
C SER A 46 7.27 -4.51 -21.03
N LYS A 47 8.23 -4.38 -21.94
CA LYS A 47 9.68 -4.52 -21.70
C LYS A 47 10.39 -3.17 -21.53
N ASP A 48 9.64 -2.13 -21.22
CA ASP A 48 10.13 -0.75 -21.01
C ASP A 48 10.45 -0.45 -19.55
N GLY A 49 10.30 -1.43 -18.65
CA GLY A 49 10.57 -1.30 -17.24
C GLY A 49 9.43 -0.69 -16.41
N GLU A 50 8.32 -0.27 -17.02
CA GLU A 50 7.21 0.41 -16.33
C GLU A 50 6.18 -0.54 -15.72
N LYS A 51 6.34 -1.87 -15.90
CA LYS A 51 5.38 -2.90 -15.46
C LYS A 51 3.96 -2.73 -16.04
N ALA A 52 3.80 -1.99 -17.14
CA ALA A 52 2.52 -1.77 -17.79
C ALA A 52 2.19 -2.88 -18.79
N PRO A 53 0.91 -3.15 -19.12
CA PRO A 53 0.55 -4.10 -20.15
C PRO A 53 1.10 -3.68 -21.52
N ALA A 54 1.50 -4.64 -22.36
CA ALA A 54 2.00 -4.40 -23.70
C ALA A 54 0.85 -4.00 -24.65
N GLY A 55 0.48 -2.72 -24.61
CA GLY A 55 -0.68 -2.15 -25.32
C GLY A 55 -0.86 -2.62 -26.75
N HIS A 56 0.20 -2.59 -27.58
CA HIS A 56 0.15 -2.95 -28.99
C HIS A 56 -0.19 -4.43 -29.28
N LEU A 57 -0.05 -5.31 -28.28
CA LEU A 57 -0.40 -6.74 -28.36
C LEU A 57 -1.82 -7.05 -27.90
N LEU A 58 -2.47 -6.09 -27.25
CA LEU A 58 -3.79 -6.28 -26.65
C LEU A 58 -4.91 -6.08 -27.69
N PRO A 59 -6.06 -6.74 -27.52
CA PRO A 59 -7.20 -6.59 -28.41
C PRO A 59 -7.79 -5.18 -28.35
N MET A 60 -8.46 -4.77 -29.43
CA MET A 60 -9.29 -3.58 -29.41
C MET A 60 -10.51 -3.80 -28.51
N HIS A 61 -10.81 -2.82 -27.68
CA HIS A 61 -11.90 -2.84 -26.73
C HIS A 61 -12.55 -1.46 -26.65
N THR A 62 -13.87 -1.45 -26.52
CA THR A 62 -14.66 -0.25 -26.33
C THR A 62 -15.14 -0.24 -24.88
N SER A 63 -14.60 0.66 -24.05
CA SER A 63 -14.92 0.73 -22.62
C SER A 63 -16.34 1.20 -22.33
N ILE A 64 -16.88 2.06 -23.19
CA ILE A 64 -18.21 2.65 -23.07
C ILE A 64 -18.88 2.56 -24.45
N PRO A 65 -20.15 2.12 -24.54
CA PRO A 65 -20.88 2.13 -25.80
C PRO A 65 -20.81 3.51 -26.49
N GLY A 66 -20.29 3.54 -27.71
CA GLY A 66 -20.12 4.77 -28.50
C GLY A 66 -18.75 5.47 -28.37
N ALA A 67 -17.85 4.98 -27.51
CA ALA A 67 -16.46 5.45 -27.48
C ALA A 67 -15.60 4.76 -28.55
N ASP A 68 -14.55 5.45 -29.00
CA ASP A 68 -13.59 4.86 -29.94
C ASP A 68 -12.90 3.63 -29.32
N PRO A 69 -12.75 2.53 -30.08
CA PRO A 69 -12.01 1.36 -29.61
C PRO A 69 -10.54 1.72 -29.34
N HIS A 70 -10.02 1.24 -28.22
CA HIS A 70 -8.60 1.34 -27.88
C HIS A 70 -8.07 -0.03 -27.47
N ARG A 71 -6.76 -0.25 -27.57
CA ARG A 71 -6.17 -1.51 -27.11
C ARG A 71 -6.22 -1.59 -25.60
N SER A 72 -6.78 -2.67 -25.08
CA SER A 72 -6.99 -2.82 -23.65
C SER A 72 -6.86 -4.26 -23.18
N TRP A 73 -6.41 -4.41 -21.95
CA TRP A 73 -6.38 -5.69 -21.24
C TRP A 73 -7.73 -6.02 -20.57
N SER A 74 -8.67 -5.06 -20.53
CA SER A 74 -10.00 -5.22 -19.91
C SER A 74 -10.75 -6.50 -20.31
N PRO A 75 -10.70 -6.99 -21.56
CA PRO A 75 -11.33 -8.28 -21.91
C PRO A 75 -10.85 -9.44 -21.03
N PHE A 76 -9.59 -9.43 -20.59
CA PHE A 76 -8.99 -10.48 -19.77
C PHE A 76 -9.41 -10.44 -18.30
N GLN A 77 -10.25 -9.47 -17.90
CA GLN A 77 -10.95 -9.46 -16.61
C GLN A 77 -12.20 -10.34 -16.60
N THR A 78 -12.65 -10.84 -17.75
CA THR A 78 -13.89 -11.64 -17.87
C THR A 78 -13.72 -12.94 -18.65
N ARG A 79 -12.63 -13.08 -19.42
CA ARG A 79 -12.27 -14.33 -20.10
C ARG A 79 -10.77 -14.59 -20.01
N LEU A 80 -10.39 -15.86 -20.18
CA LEU A 80 -8.99 -16.24 -20.38
C LEU A 80 -8.51 -15.85 -21.79
N PRO A 81 -7.21 -15.58 -21.99
CA PRO A 81 -6.65 -15.46 -23.32
C PRO A 81 -6.65 -16.80 -24.06
N THR A 82 -6.82 -16.72 -25.38
CA THR A 82 -6.80 -17.88 -26.27
C THR A 82 -5.38 -18.34 -26.57
N THR A 83 -5.23 -19.56 -27.08
CA THR A 83 -3.91 -20.08 -27.50
C THR A 83 -3.27 -19.21 -28.57
N ASP A 84 -4.04 -18.68 -29.52
CA ASP A 84 -3.54 -17.82 -30.59
C ASP A 84 -3.08 -16.45 -30.05
N GLU A 85 -3.80 -15.87 -29.07
CA GLU A 85 -3.36 -14.66 -28.38
C GLU A 85 -2.03 -14.89 -27.65
N LEU A 86 -1.91 -15.98 -26.90
CA LEU A 86 -0.66 -16.33 -26.21
C LEU A 86 0.51 -16.53 -27.18
N GLU A 87 0.30 -17.27 -28.27
CA GLU A 87 1.31 -17.45 -29.30
C GLU A 87 1.68 -16.12 -29.94
N CYS A 88 0.70 -15.27 -30.28
CA CYS A 88 0.97 -13.93 -30.84
C CYS A 88 1.85 -13.09 -29.90
N TRP A 89 1.57 -13.09 -28.60
CA TRP A 89 2.32 -12.32 -27.61
C TRP A 89 3.77 -12.76 -27.47
N TYR A 90 4.03 -14.06 -27.60
CA TYR A 90 5.34 -14.64 -27.31
C TYR A 90 6.05 -15.27 -28.53
N CYS A 91 5.51 -15.12 -29.74
CA CYS A 91 6.02 -15.79 -30.94
C CYS A 91 7.43 -15.37 -31.38
N ARG A 92 7.84 -14.11 -31.13
CA ARG A 92 9.09 -13.54 -31.71
C ARG A 92 9.66 -12.40 -30.86
N GLY A 93 10.98 -12.24 -30.93
CA GLY A 93 11.71 -11.10 -30.35
C GLY A 93 13.08 -11.50 -29.81
N ALA A 94 13.98 -10.53 -29.65
CA ALA A 94 15.23 -10.74 -28.91
C ALA A 94 14.97 -10.73 -27.38
N ILE A 95 13.97 -9.97 -26.94
CA ILE A 95 13.60 -9.76 -25.53
C ILE A 95 12.12 -10.13 -25.36
N PRO A 96 11.77 -11.02 -24.40
CA PRO A 96 10.39 -11.40 -24.16
C PRO A 96 9.58 -10.30 -23.47
N TYR A 97 8.29 -10.28 -23.78
CA TYR A 97 7.32 -9.58 -22.95
C TYR A 97 7.19 -10.30 -21.60
N GLY A 98 6.86 -9.54 -20.57
CA GLY A 98 6.58 -10.11 -19.25
C GLY A 98 5.21 -10.77 -19.19
N LEU A 99 4.91 -11.27 -17.99
CA LEU A 99 3.69 -11.99 -17.67
C LEU A 99 3.03 -11.36 -16.45
N GLY A 100 1.83 -10.83 -16.65
CA GLY A 100 0.93 -10.39 -15.59
C GLY A 100 -0.17 -11.41 -15.40
N VAL A 101 -0.54 -11.68 -14.16
CA VAL A 101 -1.75 -12.46 -13.81
C VAL A 101 -2.86 -11.50 -13.45
N VAL A 102 -4.07 -11.71 -13.98
CA VAL A 102 -5.25 -10.91 -13.65
C VAL A 102 -5.91 -11.52 -12.41
N CYS A 103 -6.21 -10.70 -11.42
CA CYS A 103 -6.79 -11.13 -10.15
C CYS A 103 -8.34 -11.13 -10.20
N GLY A 104 -8.95 -11.77 -9.21
CA GLY A 104 -10.40 -11.85 -9.03
C GLY A 104 -11.06 -13.04 -9.70
N THR A 105 -12.32 -12.84 -10.09
CA THR A 105 -13.28 -13.85 -10.55
C THR A 105 -12.75 -14.64 -11.75
N VAL A 106 -12.16 -13.96 -12.73
CA VAL A 106 -11.64 -14.59 -13.96
C VAL A 106 -10.54 -15.60 -13.68
N SER A 107 -9.83 -15.45 -12.56
CA SER A 107 -8.76 -16.34 -12.11
C SER A 107 -9.19 -17.20 -10.92
N GLY A 108 -10.50 -17.43 -10.79
CA GLY A 108 -11.12 -18.24 -9.74
C GLY A 108 -10.82 -17.73 -8.33
N GLY A 109 -10.96 -16.42 -8.11
CA GLY A 109 -10.83 -15.78 -6.81
C GLY A 109 -9.39 -15.46 -6.40
N LEU A 110 -8.44 -15.42 -7.35
CA LEU A 110 -7.04 -15.10 -7.08
C LEU A 110 -6.91 -13.68 -6.50
N GLU A 111 -6.23 -13.55 -5.37
CA GLU A 111 -5.91 -12.28 -4.73
C GLU A 111 -4.43 -12.31 -4.32
N ALA A 112 -3.78 -11.14 -4.29
CA ALA A 112 -2.44 -11.01 -3.75
C ALA A 112 -2.39 -9.90 -2.69
N ILE A 113 -1.60 -10.12 -1.64
CA ILE A 113 -1.11 -9.04 -0.78
C ILE A 113 0.24 -8.59 -1.34
N ASP A 114 0.35 -7.29 -1.60
CA ASP A 114 1.50 -6.63 -2.19
C ASP A 114 2.18 -5.77 -1.12
N VAL A 115 3.29 -6.28 -0.58
CA VAL A 115 4.14 -5.58 0.40
C VAL A 115 5.31 -4.95 -0.33
N ASP A 116 5.24 -3.64 -0.57
CA ASP A 116 6.18 -2.92 -1.43
C ASP A 116 7.47 -2.48 -0.71
N VAL A 117 7.49 -2.54 0.63
CA VAL A 117 8.62 -2.07 1.46
C VAL A 117 9.42 -3.24 2.02
N PRO A 118 10.71 -3.40 1.66
CA PRO A 118 11.52 -4.55 2.06
C PRO A 118 11.58 -4.77 3.58
N ASP A 119 11.70 -3.68 4.34
CA ASP A 119 11.84 -3.74 5.81
C ASP A 119 10.57 -4.24 6.50
N LEU A 120 9.43 -4.27 5.80
CA LEU A 120 8.16 -4.79 6.33
C LEU A 120 7.92 -6.26 5.97
N ILE A 121 8.69 -6.84 5.05
CA ILE A 121 8.48 -8.22 4.59
C ILE A 121 8.64 -9.21 5.77
N GLN A 122 9.78 -9.15 6.47
CA GLN A 122 10.05 -10.10 7.56
C GLN A 122 9.07 -9.89 8.74
N PRO A 123 8.83 -8.66 9.23
CA PRO A 123 7.79 -8.42 10.23
C PRO A 123 6.41 -8.94 9.83
N TRP A 124 6.02 -8.79 8.56
CA TRP A 124 4.73 -9.29 8.07
C TRP A 124 4.70 -10.83 8.10
N LEU A 125 5.75 -11.50 7.61
CA LEU A 125 5.87 -12.96 7.65
C LEU A 125 5.85 -13.50 9.08
N ASP A 126 6.54 -12.84 10.01
CA ASP A 126 6.58 -13.23 11.42
C ASP A 126 5.19 -13.15 12.07
N GLN A 127 4.42 -12.09 11.78
CA GLN A 127 3.05 -11.96 12.29
C GLN A 127 2.11 -13.01 11.71
N VAL A 128 2.19 -13.28 10.39
CA VAL A 128 1.37 -14.32 9.78
C VAL A 128 1.74 -15.70 10.32
N SER A 129 3.03 -15.98 10.50
CA SER A 129 3.53 -17.21 11.11
C SER A 129 3.02 -17.40 12.55
N GLN A 130 2.97 -16.31 13.33
CA GLN A 130 2.49 -16.37 14.71
C GLN A 130 0.96 -16.54 14.81
N ALA A 131 0.20 -15.84 13.95
CA ALA A 131 -1.26 -15.81 14.03
C ALA A 131 -1.94 -16.93 13.25
N ALA A 132 -1.36 -17.35 12.11
CA ALA A 132 -1.94 -18.29 11.17
C ALA A 132 -0.85 -19.07 10.40
N PRO A 133 -0.03 -19.89 11.08
CA PRO A 133 1.07 -20.63 10.45
C PRO A 133 0.58 -21.55 9.31
N ASP A 134 -0.56 -22.22 9.50
CA ASP A 134 -1.17 -23.10 8.48
C ASP A 134 -1.65 -22.34 7.23
N VAL A 135 -1.94 -21.04 7.37
CA VAL A 135 -2.26 -20.17 6.23
C VAL A 135 -0.97 -19.82 5.49
N LEU A 136 0.08 -19.43 6.22
CA LEU A 136 1.38 -19.08 5.63
C LEU A 136 1.94 -20.20 4.74
N ASP A 137 1.88 -21.45 5.20
CA ASP A 137 2.37 -22.64 4.48
C ASP A 137 1.63 -22.92 3.15
N ARG A 138 0.43 -22.34 3.00
CA ARG A 138 -0.41 -22.46 1.81
C ARG A 138 -0.27 -21.28 0.85
N LEU A 139 0.32 -20.17 1.28
CA LEU A 139 0.55 -19.02 0.41
C LEU A 139 1.61 -19.33 -0.65
N VAL A 140 1.46 -18.70 -1.81
CA VAL A 140 2.54 -18.66 -2.81
C VAL A 140 3.23 -17.31 -2.68
N LEU A 141 4.48 -17.34 -2.25
CA LEU A 141 5.27 -16.12 -1.99
C LEU A 141 6.20 -15.85 -3.17
N VAL A 142 6.16 -14.62 -3.68
CA VAL A 142 7.00 -14.15 -4.79
C VAL A 142 7.73 -12.88 -4.37
N GLN A 143 9.05 -12.91 -4.39
CA GLN A 143 9.88 -11.73 -4.23
C GLN A 143 9.83 -10.88 -5.49
N THR A 144 9.63 -9.57 -5.33
CA THR A 144 9.56 -8.60 -6.44
C THR A 144 10.95 -8.00 -6.77
N PRO A 145 11.15 -7.42 -7.97
CA PRO A 145 12.45 -6.89 -8.41
C PRO A 145 13.02 -5.69 -7.62
N ARG A 146 12.16 -4.88 -7.00
CA ARG A 146 12.53 -3.88 -5.98
C ARG A 146 12.10 -4.53 -4.67
N PRO A 147 13.04 -5.10 -3.89
CA PRO A 147 12.74 -6.13 -2.90
C PRO A 147 11.43 -5.87 -2.15
N GLY A 148 10.39 -6.58 -2.56
CA GLY A 148 9.02 -6.53 -2.04
C GLY A 148 8.49 -7.97 -2.04
N LEU A 149 7.27 -8.15 -1.57
CA LEU A 149 6.62 -9.46 -1.48
C LEU A 149 5.23 -9.41 -2.09
N HIS A 150 4.97 -10.30 -3.05
CA HIS A 150 3.59 -10.70 -3.37
C HIS A 150 3.28 -12.01 -2.64
N ALA A 151 2.21 -12.02 -1.86
CA ALA A 151 1.67 -13.24 -1.23
C ALA A 151 0.33 -13.59 -1.87
N PHE A 152 0.29 -14.64 -2.69
CA PHE A 152 -0.89 -15.04 -3.44
C PHE A 152 -1.69 -16.14 -2.74
N PHE A 153 -3.02 -16.03 -2.85
CA PHE A 153 -4.00 -17.03 -2.44
C PHE A 153 -5.26 -16.91 -3.31
N ARG A 154 -6.18 -17.88 -3.21
CA ARG A 154 -7.55 -17.73 -3.71
C ARG A 154 -8.52 -17.56 -2.54
N CYS A 155 -9.59 -16.78 -2.74
CA CYS A 155 -10.67 -16.62 -1.79
C CYS A 155 -12.04 -16.76 -2.50
N PRO A 156 -13.03 -17.46 -1.91
CA PRO A 156 -14.37 -17.52 -2.47
C PRO A 156 -15.13 -16.17 -2.38
N VAL A 157 -14.74 -15.30 -1.45
CA VAL A 157 -15.25 -13.93 -1.35
C VAL A 157 -14.32 -13.01 -2.14
N ILE A 158 -14.89 -12.33 -3.14
CA ILE A 158 -14.15 -11.57 -4.14
C ILE A 158 -14.37 -10.08 -3.93
N GLU A 159 -13.28 -9.34 -3.75
CA GLU A 159 -13.30 -7.89 -3.56
C GLU A 159 -12.27 -7.21 -4.46
N GLY A 160 -12.43 -5.91 -4.69
CA GLY A 160 -11.46 -5.10 -5.41
C GLY A 160 -10.18 -4.85 -4.62
N SER A 161 -9.18 -4.26 -5.29
CA SER A 161 -7.97 -3.78 -4.64
C SER A 161 -8.26 -2.77 -3.54
N THR A 162 -7.59 -2.93 -2.41
CA THR A 162 -7.71 -2.07 -1.23
C THR A 162 -6.33 -1.77 -0.67
N ILE A 163 -6.04 -0.50 -0.40
CA ILE A 163 -4.84 -0.14 0.33
C ILE A 163 -5.06 -0.48 1.81
N LEU A 164 -4.17 -1.29 2.38
CA LEU A 164 -4.27 -1.76 3.77
C LEU A 164 -3.37 -0.95 4.70
N ALA A 165 -2.22 -0.47 4.21
CA ALA A 165 -1.30 0.33 4.99
C ALA A 165 -0.62 1.43 4.15
N HIS A 166 -0.54 2.62 4.72
CA HIS A 166 0.29 3.72 4.24
C HIS A 166 1.40 4.04 5.26
N GLY A 167 2.48 4.66 4.78
CA GLY A 167 3.55 5.17 5.62
C GLY A 167 4.38 6.24 4.94
N MET A 168 5.24 6.88 5.73
CA MET A 168 6.14 7.92 5.25
C MET A 168 7.43 7.27 4.75
N VAL A 169 7.64 7.27 3.44
CA VAL A 169 8.84 6.75 2.81
C VAL A 169 9.59 7.90 2.14
N PRO A 170 10.86 8.16 2.48
CA PRO A 170 11.66 9.16 1.80
C PRO A 170 11.71 8.91 0.29
N ASP A 171 11.59 9.97 -0.51
CA ASP A 171 11.86 9.91 -1.93
C ASP A 171 13.36 9.90 -2.22
N GLY A 172 13.74 9.92 -3.51
CA GLY A 172 15.15 9.92 -3.92
C GLY A 172 15.95 11.15 -3.45
N ASN A 173 15.27 12.20 -2.97
CA ASN A 173 15.88 13.41 -2.41
C ASN A 173 15.82 13.43 -0.87
N GLY A 174 15.34 12.35 -0.24
CA GLY A 174 15.20 12.25 1.21
C GLY A 174 13.96 12.93 1.78
N ILE A 175 13.02 13.42 0.94
CA ILE A 175 11.80 14.06 1.40
C ILE A 175 10.77 12.97 1.74
N PRO A 176 10.26 12.87 2.97
CA PRO A 176 9.24 11.90 3.33
C PRO A 176 7.98 12.08 2.48
N GLN A 177 7.54 11.03 1.80
CA GLN A 177 6.29 10.99 1.05
C GLN A 177 5.40 9.86 1.54
N ILE A 178 4.10 10.12 1.58
CA ILE A 178 3.11 9.08 1.83
C ILE A 178 3.18 8.06 0.68
N LYS A 179 3.46 6.82 1.02
CA LYS A 179 3.40 5.69 0.09
C LYS A 179 2.53 4.58 0.64
N THR A 180 1.90 3.84 -0.28
CA THR A 180 1.34 2.53 0.00
C THR A 180 2.46 1.61 0.47
N LEU A 181 2.29 1.02 1.65
CA LEU A 181 3.19 0.03 2.21
C LEU A 181 2.70 -1.38 1.90
N VAL A 182 1.39 -1.59 2.05
CA VAL A 182 0.71 -2.86 1.80
C VAL A 182 -0.62 -2.60 1.12
N GLU A 183 -0.90 -3.29 0.02
CA GLU A 183 -2.19 -3.26 -0.66
C GLU A 183 -2.63 -4.65 -1.10
N THR A 184 -3.93 -4.81 -1.35
CA THR A 184 -4.46 -6.00 -2.00
C THR A 184 -4.59 -5.80 -3.51
N ARG A 185 -4.37 -6.87 -4.24
CA ARG A 185 -4.59 -6.98 -5.69
C ARG A 185 -5.73 -7.96 -5.90
N GLY A 186 -6.94 -7.41 -5.97
CA GLY A 186 -8.20 -8.16 -6.08
C GLY A 186 -8.85 -8.06 -7.46
N GLU A 187 -10.18 -8.14 -7.50
CA GLU A 187 -11.01 -8.04 -8.70
C GLU A 187 -10.63 -6.83 -9.58
N ARG A 188 -10.50 -7.08 -10.89
CA ARG A 188 -10.08 -6.09 -11.90
C ARG A 188 -8.71 -5.45 -11.66
N SER A 189 -7.82 -6.12 -10.95
CA SER A 189 -6.40 -5.77 -10.89
C SER A 189 -5.53 -6.83 -11.57
N TYR A 190 -4.26 -6.52 -11.80
CA TYR A 190 -3.28 -7.51 -12.25
C TYR A 190 -1.97 -7.33 -11.49
N VAL A 191 -1.18 -8.40 -11.46
CA VAL A 191 0.12 -8.44 -10.79
C VAL A 191 1.16 -9.03 -11.74
N THR A 192 2.25 -8.30 -11.99
CA THR A 192 3.41 -8.84 -12.71
C THR A 192 4.12 -9.86 -11.84
N THR A 193 4.45 -11.02 -12.38
CA THR A 193 4.99 -12.14 -11.61
C THR A 193 6.01 -12.96 -12.41
N PHE A 194 6.54 -14.02 -11.80
CA PHE A 194 7.39 -15.00 -12.46
C PHE A 194 6.65 -15.64 -13.67
N PRO A 195 7.30 -15.88 -14.81
CA PRO A 195 8.73 -15.73 -15.10
C PRO A 195 9.06 -14.43 -15.84
N SER A 196 8.40 -13.29 -15.52
CA SER A 196 8.66 -12.03 -16.23
C SER A 196 10.16 -11.73 -16.36
N PRO A 197 10.65 -11.45 -17.58
CA PRO A 197 12.06 -11.14 -17.81
C PRO A 197 12.52 -9.88 -17.05
N PRO A 198 13.83 -9.76 -16.75
CA PRO A 198 14.36 -8.61 -16.03
C PRO A 198 14.06 -7.26 -16.72
N GLU A 199 13.96 -7.24 -18.05
CA GLU A 199 13.67 -6.05 -18.86
C GLU A 199 12.29 -5.45 -18.58
N CYS A 200 11.37 -6.20 -17.97
CA CYS A 200 10.07 -5.70 -17.55
C CYS A 200 10.15 -4.76 -16.33
N HIS A 201 11.34 -4.61 -15.73
CA HIS A 201 11.55 -3.80 -14.54
C HIS A 201 12.79 -2.91 -14.63
N LYS A 202 12.68 -1.65 -14.18
CA LYS A 202 13.81 -0.69 -14.10
C LYS A 202 15.04 -1.16 -13.32
N SER A 203 14.88 -2.11 -12.40
CA SER A 203 15.99 -2.69 -11.62
C SER A 203 16.70 -3.83 -12.35
N MET A 204 16.21 -4.24 -13.53
CA MET A 204 16.71 -5.39 -14.29
C MET A 204 16.77 -6.69 -13.49
N ARG A 205 15.92 -6.82 -12.46
CA ARG A 205 15.80 -8.01 -11.61
C ARG A 205 14.53 -8.80 -11.94
N MET A 206 14.59 -10.11 -11.77
CA MET A 206 13.45 -11.01 -11.96
C MET A 206 12.59 -11.10 -10.69
N TYR A 207 11.32 -11.44 -10.90
CA TYR A 207 10.44 -11.98 -9.86
C TYR A 207 10.87 -13.40 -9.51
N GLN A 208 10.87 -13.78 -8.23
CA GLN A 208 11.38 -15.09 -7.79
C GLN A 208 10.43 -15.73 -6.77
N TYR A 209 10.08 -17.01 -6.96
CA TYR A 209 9.36 -17.75 -5.95
C TYR A 209 10.22 -17.92 -4.70
N MET A 210 9.65 -17.60 -3.54
CA MET A 210 10.25 -17.82 -2.23
C MET A 210 9.78 -19.13 -1.60
N THR A 211 8.68 -19.70 -2.13
CA THR A 211 8.10 -20.98 -1.73
C THR A 211 8.37 -22.06 -2.77
N PRO A 212 8.36 -23.35 -2.39
CA PRO A 212 8.38 -24.45 -3.35
C PRO A 212 7.07 -24.56 -4.16
N ARG A 213 6.00 -23.90 -3.70
CA ARG A 213 4.72 -23.78 -4.41
C ARG A 213 4.80 -22.69 -5.47
N THR A 214 4.11 -22.92 -6.58
CA THR A 214 3.95 -21.93 -7.66
C THR A 214 2.50 -21.48 -7.75
N LEU A 215 2.20 -20.50 -8.61
CA LEU A 215 0.81 -20.10 -8.87
C LEU A 215 -0.06 -21.24 -9.44
N LEU A 216 0.54 -22.32 -9.97
CA LEU A 216 -0.19 -23.53 -10.37
C LEU A 216 -0.76 -24.31 -9.18
N ASP A 217 -0.18 -24.10 -7.99
CA ASP A 217 -0.52 -24.79 -6.73
C ASP A 217 -1.23 -23.85 -5.74
N VAL A 218 -1.69 -22.69 -6.20
CA VAL A 218 -2.25 -21.64 -5.32
C VAL A 218 -3.46 -22.17 -4.56
N ALA A 219 -3.38 -22.16 -3.23
CA ALA A 219 -4.42 -22.67 -2.37
C ALA A 219 -5.61 -21.71 -2.26
N THR A 220 -6.80 -22.27 -2.07
CA THR A 220 -7.95 -21.49 -1.60
C THR A 220 -7.91 -21.41 -0.08
N ILE A 221 -8.03 -20.20 0.45
CA ILE A 221 -8.19 -19.92 1.87
C ILE A 221 -9.63 -19.46 2.13
N SER A 222 -10.10 -19.65 3.35
CA SER A 222 -11.41 -19.17 3.79
C SER A 222 -11.43 -17.64 3.95
N GLU A 223 -12.63 -17.06 3.96
CA GLU A 223 -12.82 -15.63 4.23
C GLU A 223 -12.23 -15.21 5.58
N SER A 224 -12.38 -16.03 6.63
CA SER A 224 -11.80 -15.75 7.94
C SER A 224 -10.27 -15.77 7.94
N GLU A 225 -9.66 -16.68 7.18
CA GLU A 225 -8.20 -16.73 7.03
C GLU A 225 -7.69 -15.51 6.24
N ARG A 226 -8.42 -15.11 5.18
CA ARG A 226 -8.14 -13.87 4.44
C ARG A 226 -8.21 -12.65 5.35
N GLU A 227 -9.22 -12.56 6.22
CA GLU A 227 -9.36 -11.44 7.14
C GLU A 227 -8.20 -11.37 8.15
N VAL A 228 -7.62 -12.50 8.57
CA VAL A 228 -6.39 -12.50 9.37
C VAL A 228 -5.23 -11.86 8.61
N LEU A 229 -5.02 -12.23 7.33
CA LEU A 229 -3.96 -11.63 6.51
C LEU A 229 -4.18 -10.13 6.28
N HIS A 230 -5.43 -9.72 6.06
CA HIS A 230 -5.79 -8.31 5.90
C HIS A 230 -5.61 -7.52 7.20
N ALA A 231 -6.01 -8.08 8.34
CA ALA A 231 -5.85 -7.44 9.65
C ALA A 231 -4.38 -7.24 10.02
N ILE A 232 -3.53 -8.26 9.79
CA ILE A 232 -2.07 -8.15 9.94
C ILE A 232 -1.53 -7.06 9.02
N SER A 233 -1.91 -7.08 7.75
CA SER A 233 -1.50 -6.06 6.77
C SER A 233 -1.91 -4.64 7.20
N ARG A 234 -3.12 -4.46 7.75
CA ARG A 234 -3.60 -3.17 8.28
C ARG A 234 -2.84 -2.70 9.51
N SER A 235 -2.26 -3.61 10.30
CA SER A 235 -1.49 -3.25 11.50
C SER A 235 -0.20 -2.49 11.15
N PHE A 236 0.27 -2.58 9.90
CA PHE A 236 1.44 -1.85 9.39
C PHE A 236 1.12 -0.41 8.96
N ASN A 237 -0.14 0.03 9.05
CA ASN A 237 -0.53 1.38 8.69
C ASN A 237 0.04 2.42 9.69
N GLN A 238 0.88 3.32 9.20
CA GLN A 238 1.57 4.34 10.00
C GLN A 238 0.86 5.71 9.96
N ILE A 239 -0.13 5.88 9.09
CA ILE A 239 -0.80 7.18 8.86
C ILE A 239 -2.24 7.16 9.41
N PRO A 240 -2.69 8.19 10.16
CA PRO A 240 -4.07 8.26 10.67
C PRO A 240 -5.12 8.22 9.55
N ALA A 241 -6.25 7.54 9.80
CA ALA A 241 -7.33 7.38 8.82
C ALA A 241 -7.93 8.72 8.32
N ALA A 242 -7.84 9.79 9.11
CA ALA A 242 -8.29 11.13 8.72
C ALA A 242 -7.44 11.76 7.61
N GLU A 243 -6.14 11.42 7.51
CA GLU A 243 -5.25 11.94 6.46
C GLU A 243 -5.43 11.18 5.13
N ASN A 244 -5.91 9.93 5.16
CA ASN A 244 -6.29 9.16 3.97
C ASN A 244 -7.52 9.75 3.26
N LYS A 245 -8.51 10.27 4.01
CA LYS A 245 -9.68 10.96 3.42
C LYS A 245 -9.33 12.32 2.85
N ASN A 246 -8.47 13.07 3.54
CA ASN A 246 -8.13 14.42 3.10
C ASN A 246 -7.52 14.43 1.69
N ARG A 247 -6.78 13.41 1.25
CA ARG A 247 -6.19 13.43 -0.11
C ARG A 247 -7.14 13.03 -1.25
N LEU A 248 -8.25 12.35 -0.98
CA LEU A 248 -9.32 12.20 -1.97
C LEU A 248 -10.07 13.53 -2.22
N GLU A 249 -9.96 14.49 -1.29
CA GLU A 249 -10.57 15.83 -1.39
C GLU A 249 -9.55 16.98 -1.60
N SER A 250 -8.25 16.77 -1.32
CA SER A 250 -7.23 17.83 -1.23
C SER A 250 -6.35 18.03 -2.46
N ASP A 251 -6.76 17.59 -3.65
CA ASP A 251 -6.28 18.21 -4.90
C ASP A 251 -6.80 19.66 -5.03
N SER A 252 -7.64 20.11 -4.10
CA SER A 252 -8.03 21.49 -3.90
C SER A 252 -7.73 21.93 -2.47
N LYS A 253 -6.71 22.80 -2.31
CA LYS A 253 -6.36 23.67 -1.16
C LYS A 253 -5.02 23.35 -0.48
N THR A 254 -3.97 23.70 -1.20
CA THR A 254 -2.73 24.22 -0.61
C THR A 254 -3.06 25.47 0.20
N THR A 255 -3.08 25.42 1.54
CA THR A 255 -2.68 26.50 2.49
C THR A 255 -3.17 26.22 3.92
N ALA A 256 -2.38 25.49 4.71
CA ALA A 256 -2.46 25.55 6.18
C ALA A 256 -1.17 25.03 6.83
N LEU A 257 -0.01 25.54 6.39
CA LEU A 257 1.24 25.40 7.13
C LEU A 257 1.65 26.78 7.67
N ALA A 258 0.92 27.26 8.67
CA ALA A 258 1.34 28.36 9.53
C ALA A 258 0.48 28.38 10.80
N THR A 259 1.14 28.17 11.96
CA THR A 259 0.70 28.47 13.34
C THR A 259 -0.21 27.47 14.08
N GLY A 260 0.38 26.77 15.07
CA GLY A 260 -0.30 26.23 16.25
C GLY A 260 -0.64 24.74 16.22
N MET A 261 0.07 23.90 17.00
CA MET A 261 -0.36 22.53 17.29
C MET A 261 -1.76 22.55 17.92
N ARG A 262 -2.68 21.72 17.41
CA ARG A 262 -4.07 21.64 17.91
C ARG A 262 -4.09 20.84 19.23
N PRO A 263 -5.12 21.00 20.08
CA PRO A 263 -5.22 20.27 21.35
C PRO A 263 -5.07 18.74 21.22
N GLY A 264 -5.67 18.14 20.18
CA GLY A 264 -5.53 16.71 19.91
C GLY A 264 -4.09 16.28 19.55
N ASP A 265 -3.35 17.12 18.83
CA ASP A 265 -1.94 16.85 18.48
C ASP A 265 -1.07 16.87 19.75
N LEU A 266 -1.30 17.83 20.66
CA LEU A 266 -0.63 17.92 21.95
C LEU A 266 -0.97 16.74 22.88
N PHE A 267 -2.21 16.27 22.83
CA PHE A 267 -2.66 15.11 23.61
C PHE A 267 -2.00 13.82 23.11
N ASN A 268 -1.96 13.61 21.79
CA ASN A 268 -1.27 12.47 21.19
C ASN A 268 0.21 12.38 21.59
N ALA A 269 0.88 13.52 21.74
CA ALA A 269 2.30 13.58 22.09
C ALA A 269 2.60 13.44 23.60
N ARG A 270 1.62 13.67 24.49
CA ARG A 270 1.86 13.80 25.94
C ARG A 270 1.11 12.81 26.81
N ALA A 271 -0.03 12.31 26.35
CA ALA A 271 -0.82 11.39 27.16
C ALA A 271 -0.09 10.05 27.30
N ASP A 272 -0.19 9.42 28.47
CA ASP A 272 0.37 8.09 28.70
C ASP A 272 -0.65 7.02 28.33
N TRP A 273 -0.23 6.01 27.55
CA TRP A 273 -1.14 4.98 27.07
C TRP A 273 -1.61 4.03 28.18
N PRO A 274 -0.72 3.44 29.00
CA PRO A 274 -1.14 2.64 30.14
C PRO A 274 -2.14 3.34 31.04
N GLU A 275 -1.87 4.57 31.46
CA GLU A 275 -2.80 5.34 32.30
C GLU A 275 -4.16 5.56 31.62
N LEU A 276 -4.14 5.90 30.32
CA LEU A 276 -5.36 6.12 29.54
C LEU A 276 -6.18 4.83 29.43
N LEU A 277 -5.56 3.69 29.17
CA LEU A 277 -6.24 2.39 29.04
C LEU A 277 -6.82 1.92 30.38
N GLU A 278 -6.04 1.99 31.45
CA GLU A 278 -6.45 1.56 32.79
C GLU A 278 -7.63 2.37 33.33
N ARG A 279 -7.62 3.70 33.10
CA ARG A 279 -8.74 4.59 33.44
C ARG A 279 -10.05 4.15 32.82
N HIS A 280 -10.00 3.56 31.63
CA HIS A 280 -11.15 3.05 30.91
C HIS A 280 -11.39 1.54 31.10
N GLY A 281 -10.79 0.95 32.14
CA GLY A 281 -11.03 -0.43 32.57
C GLY A 281 -10.34 -1.50 31.71
N TRP A 282 -9.41 -1.12 30.85
CA TRP A 282 -8.55 -2.07 30.16
C TRP A 282 -7.47 -2.58 31.11
N SER A 283 -7.11 -3.85 31.00
CA SER A 283 -6.09 -4.46 31.85
C SER A 283 -4.92 -4.92 31.00
N PHE A 284 -3.70 -4.57 31.42
CA PHE A 284 -2.50 -5.15 30.85
C PHE A 284 -2.50 -6.67 31.08
N VAL A 285 -2.13 -7.42 30.04
CA VAL A 285 -2.07 -8.90 30.10
C VAL A 285 -0.63 -9.36 30.05
N ILE A 286 0.12 -8.95 29.03
CA ILE A 286 1.48 -9.41 28.79
C ILE A 286 2.22 -8.45 27.86
N GLU A 287 3.53 -8.37 28.03
CA GLU A 287 4.46 -7.76 27.06
C GLU A 287 4.79 -8.75 25.95
N GLY A 288 4.71 -8.30 24.70
CA GLY A 288 5.23 -8.98 23.53
C GLY A 288 6.68 -8.60 23.23
N GLY A 289 7.22 -9.14 22.14
CA GLY A 289 8.52 -8.71 21.63
C GLY A 289 8.45 -7.32 20.98
N GLY A 290 9.51 -6.52 21.09
CA GLY A 290 9.64 -5.25 20.36
C GLY A 290 8.86 -4.06 20.95
N GLY A 291 8.63 -4.05 22.27
CA GLY A 291 7.94 -2.95 22.97
C GLY A 291 6.42 -3.02 22.95
N VAL A 292 5.86 -4.04 22.29
CA VAL A 292 4.41 -4.25 22.19
C VAL A 292 3.84 -4.72 23.51
N SER A 293 2.70 -4.20 23.92
CA SER A 293 1.94 -4.73 25.05
C SER A 293 0.55 -5.18 24.61
N PHE A 294 0.04 -6.26 25.22
CA PHE A 294 -1.30 -6.77 24.94
C PHE A 294 -2.24 -6.46 26.09
N TRP A 295 -3.42 -5.99 25.71
CA TRP A 295 -4.42 -5.45 26.63
C TRP A 295 -5.74 -6.20 26.52
N ARG A 296 -6.42 -6.36 27.64
CA ARG A 296 -7.74 -6.98 27.76
C ARG A 296 -8.79 -5.90 27.96
N ARG A 297 -9.88 -6.00 27.20
CA ARG A 297 -11.02 -5.08 27.31
C ARG A 297 -11.78 -5.27 28.64
N PRO A 298 -12.51 -4.23 29.10
CA PRO A 298 -13.43 -4.35 30.23
C PRO A 298 -14.43 -5.49 30.07
N GLY A 299 -14.73 -6.19 31.18
CA GLY A 299 -15.73 -7.26 31.22
C GLY A 299 -15.33 -8.58 30.59
N LYS A 300 -14.09 -8.73 30.10
CA LYS A 300 -13.54 -10.03 29.66
C LYS A 300 -12.72 -10.66 30.80
N SER A 301 -12.90 -11.95 31.06
CA SER A 301 -12.21 -12.64 32.16
C SER A 301 -10.83 -13.22 31.79
N SER A 302 -10.59 -13.52 30.50
CA SER A 302 -9.34 -14.13 30.04
C SER A 302 -8.94 -13.69 28.62
N GLY A 303 -7.67 -13.90 28.24
CA GLY A 303 -7.12 -13.57 26.92
C GLY A 303 -6.88 -12.09 26.66
N THR A 304 -6.51 -11.74 25.42
CA THR A 304 -6.21 -10.36 25.00
C THR A 304 -7.34 -9.82 24.10
N SER A 305 -7.35 -8.52 23.83
CA SER A 305 -8.40 -7.82 23.06
C SER A 305 -7.87 -6.65 22.22
N ALA A 306 -6.68 -6.15 22.56
CA ALA A 306 -5.95 -5.17 21.78
C ALA A 306 -4.43 -5.36 21.92
N SER A 307 -3.67 -4.80 20.98
CA SER A 307 -2.23 -4.57 21.10
C SER A 307 -1.94 -3.08 21.16
N LEU A 308 -0.88 -2.70 21.86
CA LEU A 308 -0.41 -1.34 22.02
C LEU A 308 1.06 -1.24 21.63
N ASP A 309 1.40 -0.15 20.94
CA ASP A 309 2.76 0.24 20.55
C ASP A 309 3.49 -0.78 19.66
N TYR A 310 2.74 -1.36 18.72
CA TYR A 310 3.31 -2.31 17.75
C TYR A 310 4.35 -1.64 16.85
N ALA A 311 5.60 -2.12 16.87
CA ALA A 311 6.72 -1.55 16.11
C ALA A 311 7.00 -0.06 16.41
N GLY A 312 6.72 0.41 17.63
CA GLY A 312 6.94 1.80 18.04
C GLY A 312 5.97 2.80 17.42
N CYS A 313 4.81 2.33 16.93
CA CYS A 313 3.81 3.20 16.29
C CYS A 313 3.00 4.05 17.27
N GLU A 314 3.12 3.82 18.59
CA GLU A 314 2.37 4.51 19.65
C GLU A 314 0.84 4.48 19.47
N ARG A 315 0.27 3.37 18.97
CA ARG A 315 -1.18 3.22 18.74
C ARG A 315 -1.75 1.96 19.38
N LEU A 316 -3.04 2.02 19.71
CA LEU A 316 -3.85 0.90 20.17
C LEU A 316 -4.61 0.27 19.00
N PHE A 317 -4.36 -1.01 18.70
CA PHE A 317 -5.14 -1.77 17.72
C PHE A 317 -6.10 -2.72 18.41
N VAL A 318 -7.41 -2.52 18.19
CA VAL A 318 -8.47 -3.29 18.84
C VAL A 318 -8.94 -4.40 17.91
N PHE A 319 -8.69 -5.66 18.25
CA PHE A 319 -9.13 -6.82 17.45
C PHE A 319 -10.36 -7.53 18.02
N SER A 320 -10.92 -7.06 19.13
CA SER A 320 -12.13 -7.63 19.73
C SER A 320 -13.42 -7.01 19.18
N SER A 321 -14.37 -7.85 18.78
CA SER A 321 -15.73 -7.48 18.36
C SER A 321 -16.64 -6.92 19.46
N SER A 322 -16.22 -6.97 20.72
CA SER A 322 -17.02 -6.56 21.87
C SER A 322 -16.35 -5.46 22.68
N ALA A 323 -15.66 -4.54 22.00
CA ALA A 323 -14.90 -3.45 22.59
C ALA A 323 -15.59 -2.07 22.46
N ALA A 324 -16.91 -2.05 22.23
CA ALA A 324 -17.69 -0.82 22.10
C ALA A 324 -17.39 0.17 23.27
N PRO A 325 -17.22 1.47 22.98
CA PRO A 325 -17.47 2.16 21.70
C PRO A 325 -16.36 2.00 20.65
N LEU A 326 -15.28 1.26 20.93
CA LEU A 326 -14.24 0.99 19.96
C LEU A 326 -14.68 -0.08 18.95
N GLU A 327 -14.38 0.17 17.69
CA GLU A 327 -14.68 -0.70 16.58
C GLU A 327 -13.61 -1.79 16.46
N GLN A 328 -14.05 -2.99 16.09
CA GLN A 328 -13.14 -4.08 15.80
C GLN A 328 -12.26 -3.74 14.59
N ASN A 329 -11.02 -4.20 14.62
CA ASN A 329 -10.01 -4.05 13.58
C ASN A 329 -9.66 -2.58 13.27
N LYS A 330 -9.80 -1.70 14.26
CA LYS A 330 -9.45 -0.28 14.15
C LYS A 330 -8.26 0.08 15.03
N SER A 331 -7.38 0.91 14.48
CA SER A 331 -6.22 1.48 15.17
C SER A 331 -6.53 2.89 15.65
N TYR A 332 -6.29 3.15 16.93
CA TYR A 332 -6.58 4.41 17.60
C TYR A 332 -5.30 5.09 18.04
N SER A 333 -5.17 6.39 17.74
CA SER A 333 -4.29 7.30 18.49
C SER A 333 -4.89 7.60 19.87
N ARG A 334 -4.10 8.21 20.77
CA ARG A 334 -4.56 8.58 22.11
C ARG A 334 -5.79 9.49 22.04
N PHE A 335 -5.77 10.47 21.14
CA PHE A 335 -6.89 11.40 20.94
C PHE A 335 -8.12 10.72 20.35
N GLU A 336 -7.97 9.81 19.38
CA GLU A 336 -9.11 9.08 18.83
C GLU A 336 -9.74 8.13 19.87
N PHE A 337 -8.90 7.48 20.69
CA PHE A 337 -9.36 6.68 21.81
C PHE A 337 -10.11 7.55 22.83
N PHE A 338 -9.53 8.67 23.25
CA PHE A 338 -10.16 9.64 24.16
C PHE A 338 -11.50 10.15 23.62
N ALA A 339 -11.56 10.57 22.34
CA ALA A 339 -12.79 11.03 21.72
C ALA A 339 -13.86 9.94 21.67
N ALA A 340 -13.49 8.69 21.33
CA ALA A 340 -14.41 7.57 21.31
C ALA A 340 -14.96 7.22 22.70
N MET A 341 -14.09 7.20 23.71
CA MET A 341 -14.43 6.76 25.07
C MET A 341 -15.16 7.83 25.89
N GLU A 342 -14.80 9.10 25.77
CA GLU A 342 -15.31 10.19 26.63
C GLU A 342 -16.30 11.11 25.91
N HIS A 343 -16.27 11.16 24.58
CA HIS A 343 -17.05 12.12 23.79
C HIS A 343 -17.87 11.48 22.68
N HIS A 344 -18.09 10.16 22.72
CA HIS A 344 -18.88 9.41 21.73
C HIS A 344 -18.43 9.62 20.27
N GLY A 345 -17.14 9.85 20.07
CA GLY A 345 -16.56 10.13 18.76
C GLY A 345 -16.70 11.60 18.30
N ASP A 346 -17.23 12.49 19.12
CA ASP A 346 -17.26 13.93 18.84
C ASP A 346 -15.87 14.55 19.07
N PHE A 347 -15.11 14.63 17.98
CA PHE A 347 -13.76 15.20 17.99
C PHE A 347 -13.74 16.69 18.33
N ALA A 348 -14.80 17.45 18.05
CA ALA A 348 -14.86 18.87 18.35
C ALA A 348 -15.05 19.08 19.85
N ALA A 349 -15.98 18.33 20.46
CA ALA A 349 -16.17 18.32 21.91
C ALA A 349 -14.92 17.83 22.65
N ALA A 350 -14.28 16.77 22.14
CA ALA A 350 -13.04 16.25 22.71
C ALA A 350 -11.90 17.27 22.65
N ALA A 351 -11.70 17.94 21.52
CA ALA A 351 -10.68 18.97 21.38
C ALA A 351 -10.94 20.18 22.31
N ALA A 352 -12.21 20.56 22.50
CA ALA A 352 -12.59 21.62 23.44
C ALA A 352 -12.28 21.24 24.89
N ALA A 353 -12.60 20.00 25.30
CA ALA A 353 -12.30 19.48 26.62
C ALA A 353 -10.77 19.44 26.88
N LEU A 354 -9.99 18.99 25.90
CA LEU A 354 -8.52 18.99 26.00
C LEU A 354 -7.94 20.40 26.11
N SER A 355 -8.49 21.36 25.36
CA SER A 355 -8.08 22.75 25.47
C SER A 355 -8.33 23.30 26.89
N ALA A 356 -9.51 23.02 27.45
CA ALA A 356 -9.85 23.38 28.84
C ALA A 356 -8.95 22.68 29.87
N ALA A 357 -8.51 21.45 29.59
CA ALA A 357 -7.55 20.70 30.40
C ALA A 357 -6.08 21.16 30.23
N GLY A 358 -5.82 22.21 29.44
CA GLY A 358 -4.50 22.82 29.30
C GLY A 358 -3.67 22.30 28.12
N TYR A 359 -4.22 21.46 27.25
CA TYR A 359 -3.62 21.09 25.96
C TYR A 359 -3.83 22.21 24.94
N ARG A 360 -3.24 23.37 25.22
CA ARG A 360 -3.27 24.54 24.36
C ARG A 360 -1.86 24.91 23.90
N PRO A 361 -1.68 25.36 22.65
CA PRO A 361 -0.42 25.96 22.26
C PRO A 361 -0.12 27.19 23.13
N PRO A 362 1.16 27.53 23.35
CA PRO A 362 1.53 28.68 24.17
C PRO A 362 0.85 29.94 23.64
N GLU A 363 0.23 30.72 24.55
CA GLU A 363 -0.30 32.03 24.21
C GLU A 363 0.87 32.89 23.70
N LEU A 364 0.84 33.26 22.41
CA LEU A 364 1.77 34.26 21.91
C LEU A 364 1.52 35.55 22.69
N PRO A 365 2.55 36.22 23.23
CA PRO A 365 2.36 37.45 23.96
C PRO A 365 1.62 38.47 23.09
N TYR A 366 0.55 39.02 23.65
CA TYR A 366 -0.32 40.01 23.03
C TYR A 366 0.50 41.23 22.57
N GLY A 367 0.77 41.37 21.27
CA GLY A 367 1.57 42.49 20.76
C GLY A 367 1.91 42.53 19.27
N ALA A 368 1.70 41.47 18.49
CA ALA A 368 1.99 41.50 17.05
C ALA A 368 0.70 41.59 16.21
N ARG A 369 -0.07 42.67 16.39
CA ARG A 369 -1.03 43.07 15.35
C ARG A 369 -0.22 43.63 14.18
N SER A 370 -0.29 42.92 13.06
CA SER A 370 0.20 43.30 11.73
C SER A 370 0.00 44.78 11.44
N ARG A 371 1.10 45.52 11.24
CA ARG A 371 1.06 46.81 10.54
C ARG A 371 0.62 46.52 9.10
N GLY A 372 -0.62 46.88 8.78
CA GLY A 372 -1.10 46.91 7.41
C GLY A 372 -0.17 47.79 6.57
N VAL A 373 0.39 47.19 5.52
CA VAL A 373 1.11 47.94 4.49
C VAL A 373 0.07 48.78 3.76
N ALA A 374 0.15 50.09 3.94
CA ALA A 374 -0.69 51.06 3.25
C ALA A 374 -0.49 50.93 1.73
N THR A 375 -1.59 50.70 1.03
CA THR A 375 -1.69 50.79 -0.43
C THR A 375 -1.51 52.24 -0.85
N GLY A 376 -0.31 52.59 -1.32
CA GLY A 376 -0.02 53.86 -1.99
C GLY A 376 -0.41 53.79 -3.47
N ALA A 377 -1.57 54.36 -3.82
CA ALA A 377 -1.94 54.65 -5.20
C ALA A 377 -1.44 56.04 -5.60
N GLY A 378 -0.76 56.17 -6.75
CA GLY A 378 -0.56 57.47 -7.40
C GLY A 378 0.64 57.64 -8.34
N ARG A 379 0.50 57.16 -9.61
CA ARG A 379 0.86 57.73 -10.94
C ARG A 379 2.22 58.47 -11.19
N PRO A 380 2.64 58.72 -12.46
CA PRO A 380 2.45 57.99 -13.73
C PRO A 380 3.76 57.73 -14.51
N TYR A 381 3.67 56.86 -15.50
CA TYR A 381 4.69 56.53 -16.51
C TYR A 381 5.07 57.74 -17.37
N ARG A 382 6.37 58.06 -17.45
CA ARG A 382 6.95 59.01 -18.42
C ARG A 382 7.92 58.28 -19.35
N ASP A 383 7.55 58.33 -20.61
CA ASP A 383 8.24 57.93 -21.83
C ASP A 383 9.60 58.62 -22.00
N ARG A 384 10.66 57.84 -22.27
CA ARG A 384 11.94 58.27 -22.89
C ARG A 384 12.63 57.09 -23.58
N GLY A 385 12.20 56.76 -24.79
CA GLY A 385 13.00 56.02 -25.77
C GLY A 385 13.92 56.98 -26.54
N ALA A 386 15.24 56.82 -26.34
CA ALA A 386 16.27 57.59 -27.01
C ALA A 386 16.49 57.15 -28.47
N ALA A 387 16.82 58.14 -29.30
CA ALA A 387 17.10 58.02 -30.72
C ALA A 387 18.38 57.24 -31.04
N TYR A 388 18.33 56.39 -32.07
CA TYR A 388 19.50 55.94 -32.82
C TYR A 388 19.37 56.41 -34.28
N ARG A 389 20.35 57.19 -34.73
CA ARG A 389 20.57 57.52 -36.14
C ARG A 389 21.29 56.34 -36.79
N ALA A 390 20.74 55.82 -37.89
CA ALA A 390 21.51 55.12 -38.92
C ALA A 390 21.43 55.95 -40.22
N THR A 391 22.61 56.21 -40.77
CA THR A 391 22.89 57.01 -41.95
C THR A 391 22.39 56.35 -43.24
N ARG A 392 21.81 57.17 -44.13
CA ARG A 392 21.57 56.90 -45.55
C ARG A 392 22.89 56.58 -46.28
N ARG A 393 22.84 55.77 -47.33
CA ARG A 393 22.97 56.24 -48.73
C ARG A 393 22.86 55.08 -49.75
N HIS A 394 22.06 55.39 -50.77
CA HIS A 394 21.99 54.91 -52.15
C HIS A 394 21.63 53.46 -52.45
#